data_AF-A0A1D8INL1-F1
#
_entry.id   AF-A0A1D8INL1-F1
#
_cell.length_a   1.000
_cell.length_b   1.000
_cell.length_c   1.000
_cell.angle_alpha   90.00
_cell.angle_beta   90.00
_cell.angle_gamma   90.00
#
_symmetry.space_group_name_H-M   'P 1'
#
loop_
_entity.id
_entity.type
_entity.pdbx_description
1 polymer ?
#
loop_
_entity_poly.entity_id
_entity_poly.type
_entity_poly.pdbx_seq_one_letter_code
_entity_poly.pdbx_strand_id
1 'polypeptide(L)' 'MPGLVAKRHNPVIIALAKRLESKGLAPKAIVGASMRKLMHLIYGVIKSGRPFQAEIPLRGLEIQEGI' A
#
# COMPACT_ATOMS: atom_id res chain seq x y z
N MET A 1 -8.77 2.94 12.74
CA MET A 1 -8.53 1.75 11.89
C MET A 1 -7.19 1.86 11.16
N PRO A 2 -6.35 0.81 11.17
CA PRO A 2 -4.97 0.86 10.63
C PRO A 2 -4.91 1.15 9.13
N GLY A 3 -5.88 0.69 8.33
CA GLY A 3 -5.94 1.00 6.90
C GLY A 3 -6.06 2.49 6.58
N LEU A 4 -6.85 3.24 7.36
CA LEU A 4 -7.03 4.69 7.19
C LEU A 4 -5.77 5.47 7.58
N VAL A 5 -5.11 5.09 8.68
CA VAL A 5 -3.85 5.70 9.11
C VAL A 5 -2.76 5.45 8.08
N ALA A 6 -2.67 4.22 7.57
CA ALA A 6 -1.69 3.86 6.57
C ALA A 6 -1.92 4.61 5.24
N LYS A 7 -3.18 4.77 4.82
CA LYS A 7 -3.56 5.63 3.67
C LYS A 7 -3.17 7.10 3.88
N ARG A 8 -3.06 7.59 5.12
CA ARG A 8 -2.69 8.98 5.41
C ARG A 8 -1.19 9.22 5.50
N HIS A 9 -0.43 8.23 5.99
CA HIS A 9 0.97 8.45 6.38
C HIS A 9 1.99 7.58 5.63
N ASN A 10 1.59 6.42 5.10
CA ASN A 10 2.53 5.53 4.42
C ASN A 10 2.55 5.85 2.90
N PRO A 11 3.70 6.28 2.33
CA PRO A 11 3.78 6.70 0.93
C PRO A 11 3.43 5.59 -0.07
N VAL A 12 3.72 4.32 0.26
CA VAL A 12 3.39 3.17 -0.58
C VAL A 12 1.88 2.97 -0.66
N ILE A 13 1.20 3.13 0.46
CA ILE A 13 -0.25 2.93 0.55
C ILE A 13 -0.99 4.15 0.02
N ILE A 14 -0.45 5.36 0.18
CA ILE A 14 -0.95 6.56 -0.50
C ILE A 14 -0.92 6.36 -2.02
N ALA A 15 0.20 5.89 -2.58
CA ALA A 15 0.32 5.64 -4.02
C ALA A 15 -0.70 4.60 -4.50
N LEU A 16 -0.84 3.49 -3.77
CA LEU A 16 -1.87 2.48 -4.05
C LEU A 16 -3.28 3.08 -4.03
N ALA A 17 -3.61 3.82 -2.96
CA ALA A 17 -4.93 4.40 -2.79
C ALA A 17 -5.27 5.38 -3.90
N LYS A 18 -4.35 6.28 -4.27
CA LYS A 18 -4.52 7.23 -5.38
C LYS A 18 -4.82 6.52 -6.70
N ARG A 19 -4.10 5.42 -7.01
CA ARG A 19 -4.37 4.63 -8.23
C ARG A 19 -5.74 3.96 -8.21
N LEU A 20 -6.12 3.38 -7.07
CA LEU A 20 -7.44 2.74 -6.97
C LEU A 20 -8.58 3.78 -7.01
N GLU A 21 -8.36 4.98 -6.45
CA GLU A 21 -9.28 6.11 -6.56
C GLU A 21 -9.43 6.59 -8.01
N SER A 22 -8.33 6.70 -8.77
CA SER A 22 -8.39 7.10 -10.18
C SER A 22 -9.10 6.08 -11.07
N LYS A 23 -9.20 4.82 -10.60
CA LYS A 23 -9.97 3.74 -11.25
C LYS A 23 -11.42 3.66 -10.78
N GLY A 24 -11.85 4.56 -9.89
CA GLY A 24 -13.23 4.63 -9.42
C GLY A 24 -13.63 3.54 -8.42
N LEU A 25 -12.66 2.88 -7.76
CA LEU A 25 -13.01 1.87 -6.75
C LEU A 25 -13.73 2.50 -5.55
N ALA A 26 -14.66 1.75 -4.97
CA ALA A 26 -15.39 2.19 -3.78
C ALA A 26 -14.44 2.45 -2.59
N PRO A 27 -14.68 3.48 -1.76
CA PRO A 27 -13.80 3.82 -0.62
C PRO A 27 -13.52 2.67 0.34
N LYS A 28 -14.51 1.81 0.60
CA LYS A 28 -14.34 0.62 1.45
C LYS A 28 -13.38 -0.40 0.83
N ALA A 29 -13.40 -0.59 -0.49
CA ALA A 29 -12.48 -1.47 -1.19
C ALA A 29 -11.04 -0.95 -1.10
N ILE A 30 -10.84 0.36 -1.24
CA ILE A 30 -9.54 1.02 -1.10
C ILE A 30 -8.98 0.85 0.33
N VAL A 31 -9.82 1.00 1.36
CA VAL A 31 -9.41 0.74 2.75
C VAL A 31 -9.01 -0.73 2.94
N GLY A 32 -9.75 -1.68 2.39
CA GLY A 32 -9.41 -3.10 2.41
C GLY A 32 -8.07 -3.40 1.72
N ALA A 33 -7.85 -2.84 0.52
CA ALA A 33 -6.58 -2.96 -0.20
C ALA A 33 -5.41 -2.35 0.58
N SER A 34 -5.64 -1.20 1.22
CA SER A 34 -4.66 -0.53 2.09
C SER A 34 -4.25 -1.40 3.28
N MET A 35 -5.22 -2.06 3.93
CA MET A 35 -4.96 -2.99 5.03
C MET A 35 -4.16 -4.21 4.57
N ARG A 36 -4.54 -4.82 3.44
CA ARG A 36 -3.81 -5.96 2.86
C ARG A 36 -2.38 -5.58 2.54
N LYS A 37 -2.16 -4.44 1.87
CA LYS A 37 -0.81 -3.96 1.53
C LYS A 37 0.02 -3.72 2.79
N LEU A 38 -0.56 -3.09 3.81
CA LEU A 38 0.12 -2.85 5.10
C LEU A 38 0.62 -4.16 5.73
N MET A 39 -0.21 -5.20 5.75
CA MET A 39 0.19 -6.51 6.30
C MET A 39 1.37 -7.12 5.55
N HIS A 40 1.39 -7.04 4.23
CA HIS A 40 2.54 -7.52 3.44
C HIS A 40 3.82 -6.72 3.70
N LEU A 41 3.71 -5.40 3.91
CA LEU A 41 4.88 -4.57 4.26
C LEU A 41 5.43 -4.97 5.64
N ILE A 42 4.57 -5.17 6.63
CA ILE A 42 4.96 -5.64 7.97
C ILE A 42 5.65 -7.01 7.87
N TYR A 43 5.04 -7.94 7.15
CA TYR A 43 5.62 -9.26 6.93
C TYR A 43 7.00 -9.17 6.27
N GLY A 44 7.17 -8.33 5.24
CA GLY A 44 8.44 -8.12 4.56
C GLY A 44 9.55 -7.61 5.49
N VAL A 45 9.23 -6.67 6.38
CA VAL A 45 10.16 -6.15 7.40
C VAL A 45 10.58 -7.26 8.35
N ILE A 46 9.62 -7.98 8.94
CA ILE A 46 9.90 -9.05 9.90
C ILE A 46 10.71 -10.17 9.23
N LYS A 47 10.32 -10.58 8.02
CA LYS A 47 10.96 -11.69 7.31
C LYS A 47 12.38 -11.37 6.85
N SER A 48 12.62 -10.13 6.43
CA SER A 48 13.95 -9.70 5.95
C SER A 48 14.89 -9.26 7.07
N GLY A 49 14.35 -8.92 8.25
CA GLY A 49 15.11 -8.31 9.35
C GLY A 49 15.62 -6.89 9.02
N ARG A 50 15.18 -6.30 7.91
CA ARG A 50 15.61 -4.97 7.46
C ARG A 50 14.53 -3.93 7.81
N PRO A 51 14.91 -2.73 8.26
CA PRO A 51 13.96 -1.64 8.47
C PRO A 51 13.12 -1.36 7.23
N PHE A 52 11.90 -0.87 7.44
CA PHE A 52 11.03 -0.48 6.34
C PHE A 52 11.67 0.63 5.48
N GLN A 53 11.79 0.36 4.18
CA GLN A 53 12.26 1.32 3.18
C GLN A 53 11.22 1.43 2.08
N ALA A 54 10.57 2.59 1.96
CA ALA A 54 9.45 2.78 1.03
C ALA A 54 9.87 2.63 -0.44
N GLU A 55 11.13 2.90 -0.78
CA GLU A 55 11.66 2.80 -2.14
C GLU A 55 11.55 1.38 -2.71
N ILE A 56 11.67 0.35 -1.88
CA ILE A 56 11.63 -1.06 -2.30
C ILE A 56 10.28 -1.40 -2.97
N PRO A 57 9.12 -1.23 -2.30
CA PRO A 57 7.82 -1.51 -2.92
C PRO A 57 7.39 -0.46 -3.96
N LEU A 58 7.99 0.74 -3.98
CA LEU A 58 7.69 1.78 -4.96
C LEU A 58 8.40 1.56 -6.31
N ARG A 59 9.55 0.87 -6.32
CA ARG A 59 10.36 0.64 -7.54
C ARG A 59 9.62 -0.07 -8.68
N GLY A 60 8.55 -0.80 -8.39
CA GLY A 60 7.75 -1.53 -9.38
C GLY A 60 6.34 -1.00 -9.55
N LEU A 61 6.08 0.29 -9.25
CA LEU A 61 4.74 0.87 -9.37
C LEU A 61 4.17 0.79 -10.78
N GLU A 62 5.01 0.98 -11.81
CA GLU A 62 4.62 0.87 -13.23
C GLU A 62 4.07 -0.52 -13.61
N ILE A 63 4.53 -1.59 -12.95
CA ILE A 63 4.10 -2.96 -13.22
C ILE A 63 2.75 -3.27 -12.53
N GLN A 64 2.38 -2.45 -11.54
CA GLN A 64 1.20 -2.67 -10.70
C GLN A 64 -0.09 -2.05 -11.29
N GLU A 65 -0.05 -1.55 -12.53
CA GLU A 65 -1.18 -0.96 -13.27
C GLU A 65 -2.37 -1.94 -13.52
N GLY A 66 -2.21 -3.24 -13.25
CA GLY A 66 -3.22 -4.28 -13.52
C GLY A 66 -4.39 -4.39 -12.53
N ILE A 67 -4.46 -3.58 -11.46
CA ILE A 67 -5.66 -3.44 -10.61
C ILE A 67 -6.05 -1.99 -10.50
#